data_AF-A0A1I1MT90-F1
#
_entry.id   AF-A0A1I1MT90-F1
#
_cell.length_a   1.000
_cell.length_b   1.000
_cell.length_c   1.000
_cell.angle_alpha   90.00
_cell.angle_beta   90.00
_cell.angle_gamma   90.00
#
_symmetry.space_group_name_H-M   'P 1'
#
loop_
_entity.id
_entity.type
_entity.pdbx_description
1 polymer ?
#
loop_
_entity_poly.entity_id
_entity_poly.type
_entity_poly.pdbx_seq_one_letter_code
_entity_poly.pdbx_strand_id
1 'polypeptide(L)'
;MNSAIQQEMRQADAAVVAEEWIPYKVLRQEQQWRCLWLDLAGKRISEPFFSDTILRCKAGAPISRRFASISSLEYLTACAAAAADVVAPSAFIFHVSRCGSTLVSQLLGLSEKNITLSEVPLIDELLRASRQQPDPSETEAALKAGISLLGRRRFGQEKHLFIKLDSWHVFFAGTLRRLYPGVPFVLLYRSPDEVVFSHQKRRGMQAVPGLLEPELFGMSHAESTSYDGDRYIAKVLEYYYSQFLLIAQNDDRAILLDYRQGGIDIVRRLARFAGMALDEAEIAEMAVRSRFHAKYPEQGFAEEKKESCVSAYLQPAQAMYARLEQLRARLSR
;
A
#
# COMPACT_ATOMS: atom_id res chain seq x y z
N MET A 1 -46.92 -17.86 6.19
CA MET A 1 -45.66 -17.46 6.87
C MET A 1 -44.51 -18.12 6.14
N ASN A 2 -44.26 -17.75 4.88
CA ASN A 2 -43.64 -16.55 4.33
C ASN A 2 -42.23 -16.91 3.84
N SER A 3 -42.19 -17.49 2.64
CA SER A 3 -40.96 -17.64 1.85
C SER A 3 -40.24 -16.30 1.68
N ALA A 4 -41.00 -15.19 1.62
CA ALA A 4 -40.46 -13.83 1.63
C ALA A 4 -39.67 -13.51 2.91
N ILE A 5 -40.18 -13.87 4.10
CA ILE A 5 -39.47 -13.66 5.38
C ILE A 5 -38.24 -14.58 5.45
N GLN A 6 -38.32 -15.82 4.97
CA GLN A 6 -37.15 -16.71 4.91
C GLN A 6 -36.08 -16.23 3.91
N GLN A 7 -36.49 -15.57 2.82
CA GLN A 7 -35.61 -15.03 1.80
C GLN A 7 -34.96 -13.71 2.24
N GLU A 8 -35.72 -12.84 2.93
CA GLU A 8 -35.21 -11.65 3.62
C GLU A 8 -34.26 -12.02 4.77
N MET A 9 -34.58 -13.05 5.57
CA MET A 9 -33.69 -13.54 6.63
C MET A 9 -32.41 -14.18 6.05
N ARG A 10 -32.47 -14.90 4.93
CA ARG A 10 -31.26 -15.41 4.24
C ARG A 10 -30.44 -14.30 3.61
N GLN A 11 -31.07 -13.26 3.06
CA GLN A 11 -30.38 -12.08 2.54
C GLN A 11 -29.76 -11.26 3.67
N ALA A 12 -30.44 -11.12 4.81
CA ALA A 12 -29.94 -10.47 6.01
C ALA A 12 -28.78 -11.26 6.64
N ASP A 13 -28.89 -12.59 6.78
CA ASP A 13 -27.80 -13.44 7.27
C ASP A 13 -26.62 -13.47 6.29
N ALA A 14 -26.85 -13.49 4.97
CA ALA A 14 -25.78 -13.36 3.98
C ALA A 14 -25.14 -11.96 3.98
N ALA A 15 -25.91 -10.89 4.29
CA ALA A 15 -25.42 -9.53 4.42
C ALA A 15 -24.62 -9.31 5.71
N VAL A 16 -25.08 -9.84 6.85
CA VAL A 16 -24.37 -9.79 8.14
C VAL A 16 -23.10 -10.66 8.11
N VAL A 17 -23.14 -11.82 7.45
CA VAL A 17 -21.93 -12.60 7.16
C VAL A 17 -21.01 -11.88 6.17
N ALA A 18 -21.51 -11.01 5.30
CA ALA A 18 -20.66 -10.23 4.42
C ALA A 18 -19.92 -9.07 5.13
N GLU A 19 -20.44 -8.52 6.24
CA GLU A 19 -19.86 -7.34 6.91
C GLU A 19 -18.46 -7.59 7.52
N GLU A 20 -18.25 -8.74 8.15
CA GLU A 20 -16.98 -9.12 8.80
C GLU A 20 -15.93 -9.68 7.83
N TRP A 21 -16.37 -10.13 6.65
CA TRP A 21 -15.49 -10.74 5.65
C TRP A 21 -14.94 -9.70 4.68
N ILE A 22 -13.63 -9.76 4.46
CA ILE A 22 -12.91 -8.87 3.56
C ILE A 22 -12.24 -9.66 2.44
N PRO A 23 -12.21 -9.13 1.21
CA PRO A 23 -11.36 -9.70 0.18
C PRO A 23 -9.90 -9.40 0.53
N TYR A 24 -9.03 -10.40 0.44
CA TYR A 24 -7.61 -10.19 0.80
C TYR A 24 -6.61 -10.64 -0.26
N LYS A 25 -7.05 -11.47 -1.20
CA LYS A 25 -6.20 -12.06 -2.24
C LYS A 25 -7.05 -12.47 -3.44
N VAL A 26 -6.51 -12.40 -4.65
CA VAL A 26 -7.04 -13.08 -5.83
C VAL A 26 -6.02 -14.07 -6.38
N LEU A 27 -6.50 -15.15 -6.96
CA LEU A 27 -5.65 -16.11 -7.67
C LEU A 27 -6.33 -16.57 -8.95
N ARG A 28 -5.52 -17.08 -9.87
CA ARG A 28 -6.02 -17.68 -11.10
C ARG A 28 -6.12 -19.19 -10.89
N GLN A 29 -7.32 -19.74 -11.04
CA GLN A 29 -7.61 -21.17 -10.98
C GLN A 29 -8.42 -21.56 -12.21
N GLU A 30 -7.98 -22.59 -12.96
CA GLU A 30 -8.69 -23.07 -14.16
C GLU A 30 -9.01 -21.94 -15.15
N GLN A 31 -8.04 -21.05 -15.38
CA GLN A 31 -8.16 -19.85 -16.20
C GLN A 31 -9.14 -18.76 -15.72
N GLN A 32 -9.79 -18.94 -14.57
CA GLN A 32 -10.69 -17.97 -13.99
C GLN A 32 -10.06 -17.30 -12.76
N TRP A 33 -10.34 -16.01 -12.57
CA TRP A 33 -9.97 -15.30 -11.35
C TRP A 33 -10.92 -15.68 -10.20
N ARG A 34 -10.32 -15.90 -9.05
CA ARG A 34 -11.00 -16.26 -7.81
C ARG A 34 -10.55 -15.35 -6.68
N CYS A 35 -11.51 -14.78 -5.96
CA CYS A 35 -11.28 -13.93 -4.80
C CYS A 35 -11.33 -14.78 -3.52
N LEU A 36 -10.32 -14.63 -2.67
CA LEU A 36 -10.26 -15.25 -1.36
C LEU A 36 -10.67 -14.24 -0.30
N TRP A 37 -11.46 -14.72 0.64
CA TRP A 37 -12.04 -13.92 1.71
C TRP A 37 -11.43 -14.28 3.06
N LEU A 38 -11.26 -13.26 3.90
CA LEU A 38 -10.74 -13.35 5.25
C LEU A 38 -11.79 -12.81 6.22
N ASP A 39 -12.09 -13.58 7.26
CA ASP A 39 -12.88 -13.14 8.39
C ASP A 39 -11.97 -12.41 9.39
N LEU A 40 -12.27 -11.14 9.68
CA LEU A 40 -11.53 -10.37 10.67
C LEU A 40 -11.92 -10.73 12.11
N ALA A 41 -13.07 -11.36 12.32
CA ALA A 41 -13.63 -11.68 13.63
C ALA A 41 -13.64 -10.45 14.57
N GLY A 42 -14.13 -9.31 14.08
CA GLY A 42 -14.24 -8.06 14.82
C GLY A 42 -12.91 -7.36 15.14
N LYS A 43 -11.79 -7.78 14.54
CA LYS A 43 -10.46 -7.17 14.77
C LYS A 43 -10.21 -5.98 13.85
N ARG A 44 -9.59 -4.94 14.41
CA ARG A 44 -9.01 -3.84 13.61
C ARG A 44 -7.75 -4.32 12.89
N ILE A 45 -7.58 -3.89 11.65
CA ILE A 45 -6.35 -4.05 10.89
C ILE A 45 -5.35 -3.01 11.42
N SER A 46 -4.35 -3.44 12.17
CA SER A 46 -3.39 -2.56 12.85
C SER A 46 -1.94 -2.97 12.65
N GLU A 47 -1.72 -4.11 12.00
CA GLU A 47 -0.39 -4.66 11.78
C GLU A 47 0.43 -3.82 10.77
N PRO A 48 1.77 -3.83 10.88
CA PRO A 48 2.66 -3.11 9.96
C PRO A 48 2.53 -3.51 8.47
N PHE A 49 2.08 -4.75 8.23
CA PHE A 49 1.89 -5.37 6.92
C PHE A 49 0.61 -6.19 6.93
N PHE A 50 -0.13 -6.17 5.81
CA PHE A 50 -1.39 -6.89 5.70
C PHE A 50 -1.20 -8.42 5.75
N SER A 51 -0.03 -8.94 5.35
CA SER A 51 0.34 -10.35 5.52
C SER A 51 0.32 -10.81 6.99
N ASP A 52 0.68 -9.93 7.92
CA ASP A 52 0.64 -10.22 9.36
C ASP A 52 -0.82 -10.30 9.85
N THR A 53 -1.69 -9.43 9.35
CA THR A 53 -3.15 -9.48 9.59
C THR A 53 -3.72 -10.82 9.12
N ILE A 54 -3.38 -11.24 7.90
CA ILE A 54 -3.81 -12.53 7.34
C ILE A 54 -3.35 -13.68 8.23
N LEU A 55 -2.08 -13.69 8.64
CA LEU A 55 -1.50 -14.73 9.48
C LEU A 55 -2.23 -14.81 10.83
N ARG A 56 -2.45 -13.67 11.49
CA ARG A 56 -3.13 -13.60 12.80
C ARG A 56 -4.59 -14.04 12.73
N CYS A 57 -5.31 -13.67 11.67
CA CYS A 57 -6.70 -14.08 11.48
C CYS A 57 -6.78 -15.60 11.24
N LYS A 58 -5.90 -16.15 10.39
CA LYS A 58 -5.86 -17.59 10.12
C LYS A 58 -5.45 -18.42 11.33
N ALA A 59 -4.49 -17.95 12.12
CA ALA A 59 -4.05 -18.65 13.32
C ALA A 59 -5.14 -18.74 14.40
N GLY A 60 -6.02 -17.73 14.48
CA GLY A 60 -7.14 -17.69 15.43
C GLY A 60 -8.44 -18.31 14.94
N ALA A 61 -8.51 -18.79 13.69
CA ALA A 61 -9.75 -19.25 13.09
C ALA A 61 -10.16 -20.66 13.61
N PRO A 62 -11.46 -20.90 13.87
CA PRO A 62 -11.98 -22.24 14.15
C PRO A 62 -11.65 -23.24 13.04
N ILE A 63 -11.58 -24.53 13.39
CA ILE A 63 -11.28 -25.62 12.43
C ILE A 63 -12.25 -25.61 11.23
N SER A 64 -13.53 -25.28 11.47
CA SER A 64 -14.56 -25.16 10.44
C SER A 64 -14.30 -24.05 9.40
N ARG A 65 -13.41 -23.09 9.70
CA ARG A 65 -13.01 -21.99 8.82
C ARG A 65 -11.61 -22.18 8.23
N ARG A 66 -11.06 -23.41 8.27
CA ARG A 66 -9.77 -23.74 7.64
C ARG A 66 -9.84 -23.85 6.11
N PHE A 67 -11.03 -24.09 5.56
CA PHE A 67 -11.25 -24.03 4.11
C PHE A 67 -11.32 -22.57 3.66
N ALA A 68 -10.65 -22.26 2.55
CA ALA A 68 -10.69 -20.92 2.00
C ALA A 68 -12.11 -20.59 1.50
N SER A 69 -12.66 -19.49 1.97
CA SER A 69 -13.83 -18.88 1.36
C SER A 69 -13.42 -18.24 0.03
N ILE A 70 -13.97 -18.77 -1.07
CA ILE A 70 -13.58 -18.40 -2.43
C ILE A 70 -14.83 -17.98 -3.21
N SER A 71 -14.72 -16.92 -4.01
CA SER A 71 -15.78 -16.46 -4.91
C SER A 71 -15.24 -16.05 -6.30
N SER A 72 -16.13 -15.76 -7.24
CA SER A 72 -15.78 -15.07 -8.50
C SER A 72 -15.49 -13.59 -8.27
N LEU A 73 -14.90 -12.92 -9.27
CA LEU A 73 -14.78 -11.45 -9.29
C LEU A 73 -16.15 -10.77 -9.44
N GLU A 74 -17.10 -11.40 -10.13
CA GLU A 74 -18.48 -10.92 -10.20
C GLU A 74 -19.16 -10.88 -8.83
N TYR A 75 -18.94 -11.89 -7.99
CA TYR A 75 -19.45 -11.87 -6.61
C TYR A 75 -18.78 -10.76 -5.79
N LEU A 76 -17.47 -10.54 -5.98
CA LEU A 76 -16.75 -9.44 -5.34
C LEU A 76 -17.36 -8.07 -5.69
N THR A 77 -17.66 -7.83 -6.96
CA THR A 77 -18.28 -6.58 -7.42
C THR A 77 -19.72 -6.45 -6.93
N ALA A 78 -20.49 -7.54 -6.90
CA ALA A 78 -21.84 -7.56 -6.35
C ALA A 78 -21.85 -7.22 -4.84
N CYS A 79 -20.92 -7.80 -4.05
CA CYS A 79 -20.76 -7.45 -2.64
C CYS A 79 -20.41 -5.96 -2.46
N ALA A 80 -19.52 -5.41 -3.30
CA ALA A 80 -19.15 -4.00 -3.24
C ALA A 80 -20.32 -3.07 -3.58
N ALA A 81 -21.18 -3.45 -4.53
CA ALA A 81 -22.38 -2.68 -4.87
C ALA A 81 -23.43 -2.69 -3.74
N ALA A 82 -23.49 -3.77 -2.95
CA ALA A 82 -24.40 -3.88 -1.81
C ALA A 82 -23.86 -3.21 -0.53
N ALA A 83 -22.58 -2.84 -0.48
CA ALA A 83 -21.98 -2.20 0.69
C ALA A 83 -22.38 -0.73 0.78
N ALA A 84 -23.19 -0.37 1.79
CA ALA A 84 -23.69 1.00 1.96
C ALA A 84 -22.71 1.93 2.71
N ASP A 85 -21.92 1.40 3.66
CA ASP A 85 -21.05 2.21 4.51
C ASP A 85 -19.55 1.98 4.23
N VAL A 86 -19.03 2.72 3.25
CA VAL A 86 -17.63 2.63 2.78
C VAL A 86 -16.93 3.99 2.84
N VAL A 87 -15.66 3.96 3.23
CA VAL A 87 -14.76 5.12 3.20
C VAL A 87 -13.93 5.04 1.92
N ALA A 88 -14.05 6.06 1.06
CA ALA A 88 -13.24 6.17 -0.14
C ALA A 88 -11.75 6.43 0.20
N PRO A 89 -10.79 6.01 -0.64
CA PRO A 89 -9.37 6.27 -0.41
C PRO A 89 -9.09 7.77 -0.21
N SER A 90 -8.49 8.10 0.93
CA SER A 90 -8.05 9.46 1.28
C SER A 90 -6.65 9.75 0.73
N ALA A 91 -5.79 8.73 0.60
CA ALA A 91 -4.54 8.83 -0.16
C ALA A 91 -3.99 7.45 -0.52
N PHE A 92 -3.26 7.40 -1.63
CA PHE A 92 -2.34 6.30 -1.96
C PHE A 92 -0.91 6.71 -1.60
N ILE A 93 -0.22 5.87 -0.84
CA ILE A 93 1.15 6.11 -0.38
C ILE A 93 2.09 5.21 -1.19
N PHE A 94 2.70 5.80 -2.22
CA PHE A 94 3.80 5.21 -2.98
C PHE A 94 5.13 5.45 -2.26
N HIS A 95 6.07 4.53 -2.43
CA HIS A 95 7.36 4.67 -1.76
C HIS A 95 8.50 3.93 -2.47
N VAL A 96 9.74 4.40 -2.33
CA VAL A 96 10.94 3.78 -2.97
C VAL A 96 11.55 2.61 -2.18
N SER A 97 10.79 2.07 -1.22
CA SER A 97 11.27 1.20 -0.14
C SER A 97 12.30 1.82 0.81
N ARG A 98 12.40 1.27 2.03
CA ARG A 98 13.32 1.69 3.12
C ARG A 98 13.38 3.20 3.41
N CYS A 99 12.31 3.92 3.10
CA CYS A 99 12.17 5.37 3.25
C CYS A 99 11.17 5.76 4.34
N GLY A 100 10.94 4.88 5.33
CA GLY A 100 10.04 5.14 6.44
C GLY A 100 8.54 4.95 6.16
N SER A 101 8.15 4.36 5.02
CA SER A 101 6.73 4.16 4.66
C SER A 101 5.95 3.35 5.70
N THR A 102 6.58 2.33 6.32
CA THR A 102 5.98 1.57 7.44
C THR A 102 5.79 2.43 8.69
N LEU A 103 6.69 3.37 8.99
CA LEU A 103 6.51 4.28 10.13
C LEU A 103 5.31 5.19 9.86
N VAL A 104 5.25 5.79 8.67
CA VAL A 104 4.13 6.67 8.27
C VAL A 104 2.79 5.96 8.39
N SER A 105 2.66 4.73 7.86
CA SER A 105 1.40 3.99 7.96
C SER A 105 1.04 3.64 9.40
N GLN A 106 2.00 3.32 10.26
CA GLN A 106 1.73 3.06 11.67
C GLN A 106 1.28 4.29 12.43
N LEU A 107 1.90 5.44 12.18
CA LEU A 107 1.50 6.69 12.81
C LEU A 107 0.07 7.06 12.40
N LEU A 108 -0.27 6.93 11.12
CA LEU A 108 -1.66 7.11 10.65
C LEU A 108 -2.63 6.12 11.30
N GLY A 109 -2.21 4.87 11.51
CA GLY A 109 -3.01 3.81 12.11
C GLY A 109 -3.24 3.92 13.63
N LEU A 110 -2.62 4.88 14.32
CA LEU A 110 -2.90 5.13 15.75
C LEU A 110 -4.31 5.69 15.97
N SER A 111 -4.78 6.53 15.05
CA SER A 111 -6.12 7.12 15.16
C SER A 111 -7.19 6.13 14.74
N GLU A 112 -8.19 5.93 15.60
CA GLU A 112 -9.36 5.10 15.29
C GLU A 112 -10.21 5.62 14.13
N LYS A 113 -10.00 6.89 13.74
CA LYS A 113 -10.62 7.54 12.58
C LYS A 113 -10.04 7.05 11.25
N ASN A 114 -8.92 6.32 11.26
CA ASN A 114 -8.18 5.94 10.07
C ASN A 114 -8.20 4.43 9.84
N ILE A 115 -8.64 4.02 8.65
CA ILE A 115 -8.33 2.70 8.11
C ILE A 115 -6.99 2.83 7.42
N THR A 116 -5.95 2.18 7.94
CA THR A 116 -4.63 2.19 7.31
C THR A 116 -4.23 0.80 6.85
N LEU A 117 -4.16 0.63 5.53
CA LEU A 117 -3.84 -0.64 4.89
C LEU A 117 -2.41 -0.58 4.34
N SER A 118 -1.64 -1.65 4.52
CA SER A 118 -0.24 -1.71 4.09
C SER A 118 0.05 -2.94 3.25
N GLU A 119 0.38 -2.75 1.97
CA GLU A 119 0.86 -3.80 1.04
C GLU A 119 -0.16 -4.95 0.95
N VAL A 120 -1.40 -4.61 0.57
CA VAL A 120 -2.51 -5.57 0.51
C VAL A 120 -2.35 -6.48 -0.72
N PRO A 121 -2.24 -7.82 -0.56
CA PRO A 121 -2.02 -8.74 -1.69
C PRO A 121 -3.08 -8.62 -2.80
N LEU A 122 -4.35 -8.46 -2.41
CA LEU A 122 -5.45 -8.23 -3.35
C LEU A 122 -5.16 -7.10 -4.36
N ILE A 123 -4.60 -5.99 -3.88
CA ILE A 123 -4.31 -4.81 -4.71
C ILE A 123 -3.17 -5.12 -5.67
N ASP A 124 -2.10 -5.75 -5.18
CA ASP A 124 -0.97 -6.14 -6.03
C ASP A 124 -1.40 -7.08 -7.15
N GLU A 125 -2.14 -8.13 -6.80
CA GLU A 125 -2.53 -9.17 -7.74
C GLU A 125 -3.50 -8.63 -8.80
N LEU A 126 -4.46 -7.77 -8.42
CA LEU A 126 -5.39 -7.15 -9.37
C LEU A 126 -4.71 -6.12 -10.28
N LEU A 127 -3.77 -5.31 -9.77
CA LEU A 127 -2.98 -4.38 -10.59
C LEU A 127 -2.12 -5.14 -11.60
N ARG A 128 -1.46 -6.23 -11.17
CA ARG A 128 -0.68 -7.08 -12.07
C ARG A 128 -1.55 -7.77 -13.11
N ALA A 129 -2.71 -8.30 -12.71
CA ALA A 129 -3.67 -8.94 -13.59
C ALA A 129 -4.18 -7.99 -14.68
N SER A 130 -4.51 -6.75 -14.33
CA SER A 130 -5.02 -5.77 -15.29
C SER A 130 -3.98 -5.45 -16.37
N ARG A 131 -2.69 -5.45 -16.04
CA ARG A 131 -1.62 -5.19 -17.02
C ARG A 131 -1.38 -6.36 -17.99
N GLN A 132 -1.77 -7.58 -17.63
CA GLN A 132 -1.58 -8.78 -18.46
C GLN A 132 -2.74 -9.05 -19.42
N GLN A 133 -3.86 -8.34 -19.28
CA GLN A 133 -5.07 -8.57 -20.07
C GLN A 133 -5.22 -7.52 -21.18
N PRO A 134 -5.67 -7.90 -22.39
CA PRO A 134 -6.00 -6.94 -23.45
C PRO A 134 -7.12 -5.97 -23.04
N ASP A 135 -8.11 -6.48 -22.29
CA ASP A 135 -9.17 -5.69 -21.68
C ASP A 135 -9.08 -5.80 -20.16
N PRO A 136 -8.65 -4.74 -19.46
CA PRO A 136 -8.51 -4.73 -18.01
C PRO A 136 -9.82 -4.43 -17.26
N SER A 137 -10.95 -4.24 -17.96
CA SER A 137 -12.18 -3.71 -17.34
C SER A 137 -12.69 -4.54 -16.17
N GLU A 138 -12.68 -5.87 -16.28
CA GLU A 138 -13.11 -6.78 -15.21
C GLU A 138 -12.19 -6.67 -13.98
N THR A 139 -10.87 -6.67 -14.19
CA THR A 139 -9.88 -6.62 -13.10
C THR A 139 -9.80 -5.23 -12.46
N GLU A 140 -9.96 -4.15 -13.22
CA GLU A 140 -10.08 -2.79 -12.71
C GLU A 140 -11.39 -2.58 -11.92
N ALA A 141 -12.51 -3.16 -12.38
CA ALA A 141 -13.77 -3.15 -11.62
C ALA A 141 -13.63 -3.94 -10.30
N ALA A 142 -12.99 -5.11 -10.34
CA ALA A 142 -12.66 -5.89 -9.16
C ALA A 142 -11.71 -5.15 -8.21
N LEU A 143 -10.74 -4.38 -8.73
CA LEU A 143 -9.84 -3.56 -7.91
C LEU A 143 -10.62 -2.48 -7.14
N LYS A 144 -11.52 -1.76 -7.83
CA LYS A 144 -12.39 -0.77 -7.20
C LYS A 144 -13.30 -1.40 -6.14
N ALA A 145 -13.89 -2.55 -6.46
CA ALA A 145 -14.73 -3.30 -5.53
C ALA A 145 -13.94 -3.76 -4.30
N GLY A 146 -12.76 -4.34 -4.50
CA GLY A 146 -11.86 -4.78 -3.43
C GLY A 146 -11.48 -3.65 -2.49
N ILE A 147 -11.03 -2.51 -3.03
CA ILE A 147 -10.70 -1.31 -2.23
C ILE A 147 -11.92 -0.78 -1.47
N SER A 148 -13.09 -0.75 -2.11
CA SER A 148 -14.35 -0.33 -1.46
C SER A 148 -14.68 -1.23 -0.26
N LEU A 149 -14.61 -2.56 -0.43
CA LEU A 149 -14.89 -3.51 0.63
C LEU A 149 -13.86 -3.48 1.76
N LEU A 150 -12.58 -3.23 1.44
CA LEU A 150 -11.53 -3.02 2.43
C LEU A 150 -11.77 -1.74 3.24
N GLY A 151 -12.28 -0.69 2.59
CA GLY A 151 -12.65 0.60 3.18
C GLY A 151 -13.97 0.63 3.94
N ARG A 152 -14.68 -0.49 4.10
CA ARG A 152 -15.91 -0.54 4.90
C ARG A 152 -15.68 -0.04 6.32
N ARG A 153 -16.59 0.82 6.80
CA ARG A 153 -16.62 1.28 8.19
C ARG A 153 -17.12 0.13 9.06
N ARG A 154 -16.30 -0.32 10.02
CA ARG A 154 -16.62 -1.47 10.88
C ARG A 154 -16.85 -1.05 12.34
N PHE A 155 -16.21 0.03 12.77
CA PHE A 155 -16.24 0.48 14.16
C PHE A 155 -16.95 1.83 14.34
N GLY A 156 -17.57 2.37 13.29
CA GLY A 156 -18.37 3.60 13.33
C GLY A 156 -17.56 4.91 13.35
N GLN A 157 -16.26 4.87 13.60
CA GLN A 157 -15.42 6.05 13.77
C GLN A 157 -14.60 6.39 12.52
N GLU A 158 -14.48 5.46 11.59
CA GLU A 158 -13.59 5.55 10.44
C GLU A 158 -14.05 6.63 9.45
N LYS A 159 -13.17 7.60 9.18
CA LYS A 159 -13.38 8.74 8.28
C LYS A 159 -12.41 8.76 7.11
N HIS A 160 -11.24 8.15 7.28
CA HIS A 160 -10.16 8.19 6.29
C HIS A 160 -9.66 6.78 5.94
N LEU A 161 -9.29 6.58 4.69
CA LEU A 161 -8.69 5.34 4.19
C LEU A 161 -7.32 5.64 3.56
N PHE A 162 -6.26 5.20 4.20
CA PHE A 162 -4.89 5.33 3.71
C PHE A 162 -4.39 3.98 3.20
N ILE A 163 -3.94 3.94 1.95
CA ILE A 163 -3.46 2.70 1.33
C ILE A 163 -1.98 2.88 1.01
N LYS A 164 -1.12 2.28 1.83
CA LYS A 164 0.30 2.14 1.54
C LYS A 164 0.47 0.98 0.57
N LEU A 165 0.92 1.31 -0.63
CA LEU A 165 1.11 0.38 -1.73
C LEU A 165 2.47 -0.31 -1.62
N ASP A 166 2.68 -1.39 -2.38
CA ASP A 166 4.01 -1.95 -2.58
C ASP A 166 4.89 -0.99 -3.40
N SER A 167 6.21 -1.04 -3.21
CA SER A 167 7.11 -0.06 -3.83
C SER A 167 7.06 -0.06 -5.36
N TRP A 168 6.77 -1.20 -5.99
CA TRP A 168 6.61 -1.31 -7.44
C TRP A 168 5.25 -0.87 -7.97
N HIS A 169 4.27 -0.55 -7.11
CA HIS A 169 2.97 -0.05 -7.58
C HIS A 169 3.05 1.34 -8.21
N VAL A 170 4.15 2.07 -8.03
CA VAL A 170 4.39 3.35 -8.73
C VAL A 170 4.26 3.22 -10.24
N PHE A 171 4.65 2.09 -10.84
CA PHE A 171 4.51 1.85 -12.29
C PHE A 171 3.06 1.59 -12.72
N PHE A 172 2.13 1.48 -11.77
CA PHE A 172 0.68 1.40 -11.99
C PHE A 172 -0.03 2.69 -11.60
N ALA A 173 0.70 3.78 -11.30
CA ALA A 173 0.13 5.07 -10.92
C ALA A 173 -0.87 5.60 -11.95
N GLY A 174 -0.61 5.39 -13.25
CA GLY A 174 -1.55 5.76 -14.31
C GLY A 174 -2.91 5.06 -14.20
N THR A 175 -2.92 3.76 -13.88
CA THR A 175 -4.16 2.99 -13.64
C THR A 175 -4.88 3.51 -12.40
N LEU A 176 -4.16 3.68 -11.29
CA LEU A 176 -4.75 4.21 -10.06
C LEU A 176 -5.31 5.63 -10.25
N ARG A 177 -4.64 6.50 -11.00
CA ARG A 177 -5.12 7.86 -11.29
C ARG A 177 -6.37 7.84 -12.16
N ARG A 178 -6.48 6.94 -13.16
CA ARG A 178 -7.72 6.77 -13.94
C ARG A 178 -8.89 6.32 -13.06
N LEU A 179 -8.66 5.33 -12.19
CA LEU A 179 -9.71 4.77 -11.33
C LEU A 179 -10.10 5.69 -10.17
N TYR A 180 -9.15 6.51 -9.71
CA TYR A 180 -9.29 7.44 -8.59
C TYR A 180 -8.77 8.84 -8.93
N PRO A 181 -9.41 9.59 -9.86
CA PRO A 181 -8.90 10.87 -10.35
C PRO A 181 -8.66 11.89 -9.26
N GLY A 182 -9.51 11.87 -8.23
CA GLY A 182 -9.45 12.84 -7.14
C GLY A 182 -8.52 12.47 -5.98
N VAL A 183 -7.99 11.24 -5.91
CA VAL A 183 -7.31 10.77 -4.70
C VAL A 183 -5.85 11.25 -4.68
N PRO A 184 -5.39 11.88 -3.58
CA PRO A 184 -3.99 12.27 -3.41
C PRO A 184 -3.00 11.12 -3.54
N PHE A 185 -1.90 11.37 -4.26
CA PHE A 185 -0.74 10.49 -4.34
C PHE A 185 0.38 11.04 -3.46
N VAL A 186 0.82 10.23 -2.50
CA VAL A 186 1.97 10.55 -1.66
C VAL A 186 3.17 9.78 -2.19
N LEU A 187 4.22 10.50 -2.55
CA LEU A 187 5.46 9.94 -3.09
C LEU A 187 6.55 10.06 -2.03
N LEU A 188 6.73 8.99 -1.23
CA LEU A 188 7.68 8.97 -0.13
C LEU A 188 9.03 8.40 -0.56
N TYR A 189 10.10 9.15 -0.32
CA TYR A 189 11.43 8.76 -0.76
C TYR A 189 12.52 9.12 0.24
N ARG A 190 13.72 8.56 0.03
CA ARG A 190 14.92 8.73 0.86
C ARG A 190 16.14 8.74 -0.06
N SER A 191 17.29 9.22 0.39
CA SER A 191 18.49 9.22 -0.44
C SER A 191 18.89 7.79 -0.87
N PRO A 192 19.42 7.60 -2.10
CA PRO A 192 19.70 6.27 -2.63
C PRO A 192 20.71 5.46 -1.79
N ASP A 193 21.73 6.13 -1.28
CA ASP A 193 22.79 5.52 -0.46
C ASP A 193 22.26 4.96 0.86
N GLU A 194 21.37 5.69 1.52
CA GLU A 194 20.73 5.23 2.76
C GLU A 194 19.76 4.06 2.50
N VAL A 195 19.04 4.08 1.37
CA VAL A 195 18.14 2.98 0.97
C VAL A 195 18.94 1.71 0.68
N VAL A 196 20.03 1.81 -0.08
CA VAL A 196 20.92 0.68 -0.37
C VAL A 196 21.55 0.16 0.92
N PHE A 197 22.04 1.03 1.81
CA PHE A 197 22.58 0.60 3.10
C PHE A 197 21.55 -0.16 3.95
N SER A 198 20.30 0.29 3.99
CA SER A 198 19.22 -0.44 4.66
C SER A 198 18.97 -1.82 4.04
N HIS A 199 19.08 -1.93 2.71
CA HIS A 199 18.96 -3.19 1.99
C HIS A 199 20.14 -4.15 2.20
N GLN A 200 21.36 -3.63 2.39
CA GLN A 200 22.54 -4.43 2.73
C GLN A 200 22.35 -5.16 4.07
N LYS A 201 21.71 -4.51 5.06
CA LYS A 201 21.39 -5.14 6.35
C LYS A 201 20.30 -6.20 6.22
N ARG A 202 19.26 -5.90 5.43
CA ARG A 202 18.15 -6.83 5.19
C ARG A 202 17.52 -6.57 3.84
N ARG A 203 17.75 -7.48 2.90
CA ARG A 203 17.17 -7.40 1.56
C ARG A 203 15.63 -7.48 1.63
N GLY A 204 14.97 -6.66 0.81
CA GLY A 204 13.56 -6.82 0.50
C GLY A 204 13.44 -7.50 -0.86
N MET A 205 12.25 -7.99 -1.21
CA MET A 205 12.04 -8.75 -2.45
C MET A 205 12.53 -8.01 -3.70
N GLN A 206 12.23 -6.72 -3.80
CA GLN A 206 12.66 -5.83 -4.88
C GLN A 206 14.17 -5.55 -4.96
N ALA A 207 14.96 -6.01 -3.99
CA ALA A 207 16.42 -5.90 -4.00
C ALA A 207 17.11 -7.23 -4.34
N VAL A 208 16.34 -8.24 -4.75
CA VAL A 208 16.84 -9.55 -5.15
C VAL A 208 16.41 -9.83 -6.59
N PRO A 209 17.36 -9.88 -7.54
CA PRO A 209 17.05 -10.24 -8.93
C PRO A 209 16.27 -11.55 -9.02
N GLY A 210 15.23 -11.59 -9.84
CA GLY A 210 14.43 -12.79 -10.11
C GLY A 210 13.29 -13.08 -9.11
N LEU A 211 13.19 -12.37 -7.98
CA LEU A 211 12.01 -12.51 -7.10
C LEU A 211 10.78 -11.74 -7.60
N LEU A 212 11.00 -10.73 -8.44
CA LEU A 212 9.97 -9.93 -9.09
C LEU A 212 10.26 -9.86 -10.59
N GLU A 213 9.21 -9.81 -11.38
CA GLU A 213 9.26 -9.69 -12.83
C GLU A 213 9.89 -8.34 -13.20
N PRO A 214 11.01 -8.30 -13.95
CA PRO A 214 11.70 -7.06 -14.33
C PRO A 214 10.79 -6.02 -14.98
N GLU A 215 9.79 -6.49 -15.72
CA GLU A 215 8.81 -5.68 -16.42
C GLU A 215 7.91 -4.88 -15.46
N LEU A 216 7.83 -5.26 -14.18
CA LEU A 216 7.22 -4.42 -13.14
C LEU A 216 7.92 -3.09 -12.98
N PHE A 217 9.25 -3.06 -13.15
CA PHE A 217 10.06 -1.86 -13.01
C PHE A 217 10.28 -1.12 -14.34
N GLY A 218 9.75 -1.67 -15.45
CA GLY A 218 10.08 -1.20 -16.80
C GLY A 218 11.48 -1.61 -17.26
N MET A 219 12.09 -2.62 -16.63
CA MET A 219 13.38 -3.20 -17.04
C MET A 219 13.14 -4.39 -17.97
N SER A 220 14.06 -4.60 -18.91
CA SER A 220 14.09 -5.86 -19.67
C SER A 220 14.69 -7.00 -18.84
N HIS A 221 14.38 -8.25 -19.19
CA HIS A 221 15.00 -9.40 -18.54
C HIS A 221 16.53 -9.39 -18.65
N ALA A 222 17.08 -9.05 -19.83
CA ALA A 222 18.52 -8.96 -20.06
C ALA A 222 19.18 -7.85 -19.22
N GLU A 223 18.49 -6.73 -19.02
CA GLU A 223 18.96 -5.67 -18.14
C GLU A 223 18.95 -6.12 -16.68
N SER A 224 17.88 -6.78 -16.21
CA SER A 224 17.78 -7.24 -14.83
C SER A 224 18.86 -8.24 -14.44
N THR A 225 19.32 -9.09 -15.37
CA THR A 225 20.36 -10.09 -15.09
C THR A 225 21.78 -9.52 -15.22
N SER A 226 21.93 -8.32 -15.78
CA SER A 226 23.23 -7.64 -15.91
C SER A 226 23.74 -7.00 -14.60
N TYR A 227 22.88 -6.92 -13.58
CA TYR A 227 23.21 -6.32 -12.29
C TYR A 227 23.08 -7.36 -11.17
N ASP A 228 24.05 -7.33 -10.24
CA ASP A 228 24.05 -8.14 -9.04
C ASP A 228 23.97 -7.27 -7.78
N GLY A 229 23.58 -7.90 -6.67
CA GLY A 229 23.68 -7.34 -5.32
C GLY A 229 23.14 -5.92 -5.20
N ASP A 230 24.04 -4.97 -4.94
CA ASP A 230 23.70 -3.57 -4.67
C ASP A 230 23.54 -2.74 -5.95
N ARG A 231 24.14 -3.17 -7.06
CA ARG A 231 23.98 -2.53 -8.37
C ARG A 231 22.55 -2.69 -8.87
N TYR A 232 21.95 -3.86 -8.65
CA TYR A 232 20.56 -4.11 -9.02
C TYR A 232 19.59 -3.17 -8.30
N ILE A 233 19.68 -3.07 -6.97
CA ILE A 233 18.80 -2.17 -6.22
C ILE A 233 19.08 -0.70 -6.52
N ALA A 234 20.33 -0.30 -6.79
CA ALA A 234 20.63 1.04 -7.27
C ALA A 234 19.92 1.35 -8.60
N LYS A 235 19.88 0.38 -9.53
CA LYS A 235 19.14 0.52 -10.78
C LYS A 235 17.64 0.60 -10.54
N VAL A 236 17.06 -0.28 -9.72
CA VAL A 236 15.64 -0.21 -9.32
C VAL A 236 15.28 1.16 -8.73
N LEU A 237 16.15 1.73 -7.89
CA LEU A 237 15.96 3.05 -7.32
C LEU A 237 15.97 4.16 -8.38
N GLU A 238 16.88 4.10 -9.35
CA GLU A 238 16.89 5.01 -10.50
C GLU A 238 15.52 5.04 -11.20
N TYR A 239 14.91 3.87 -11.45
CA TYR A 239 13.57 3.78 -12.04
C TYR A 239 12.48 4.34 -11.12
N TYR A 240 12.50 4.03 -9.82
CA TYR A 240 11.54 4.58 -8.88
C TYR A 240 11.58 6.12 -8.83
N TYR A 241 12.77 6.71 -8.71
CA TYR A 241 12.90 8.17 -8.68
C TYR A 241 12.50 8.81 -10.02
N SER A 242 12.81 8.15 -11.14
CA SER A 242 12.39 8.60 -12.47
C SER A 242 10.86 8.62 -12.61
N GLN A 243 10.17 7.60 -12.10
CA GLN A 243 8.71 7.59 -12.09
C GLN A 243 8.13 8.63 -11.13
N PHE A 244 8.73 8.84 -9.96
CA PHE A 244 8.28 9.91 -9.05
C PHE A 244 8.42 11.29 -9.70
N LEU A 245 9.49 11.53 -10.46
CA LEU A 245 9.66 12.75 -11.24
C LEU A 245 8.54 12.91 -12.26
N LEU A 246 8.28 11.85 -13.03
CA LEU A 246 7.23 11.87 -14.05
C LEU A 246 5.86 12.18 -13.44
N ILE A 247 5.50 11.51 -12.33
CA ILE A 247 4.22 11.74 -11.65
C ILE A 247 4.17 13.17 -11.12
N ALA A 248 5.14 13.61 -10.32
CA ALA A 248 5.13 14.92 -9.68
C ALA A 248 5.23 16.10 -10.66
N GLN A 249 5.69 15.89 -11.89
CA GLN A 249 5.70 16.91 -12.93
C GLN A 249 4.35 17.07 -13.65
N ASN A 250 3.53 16.02 -13.67
CA ASN A 250 2.31 15.96 -14.49
C ASN A 250 1.02 15.80 -13.66
N ASP A 251 1.13 15.65 -12.34
CA ASP A 251 0.02 15.40 -11.44
C ASP A 251 0.07 16.37 -10.26
N ASP A 252 -0.85 17.34 -10.26
CA ASP A 252 -1.00 18.36 -9.21
C ASP A 252 -1.56 17.78 -7.90
N ARG A 253 -2.10 16.55 -7.94
CA ARG A 253 -2.54 15.78 -6.78
C ARG A 253 -1.47 14.81 -6.30
N ALA A 254 -0.20 15.04 -6.64
CA ALA A 254 0.94 14.32 -6.09
C ALA A 254 1.79 15.21 -5.17
N ILE A 255 2.18 14.69 -4.01
CA ILE A 255 3.09 15.36 -3.07
C ILE A 255 4.38 14.56 -2.88
N LEU A 256 5.51 15.26 -2.98
CA LEU A 256 6.85 14.73 -2.73
C LEU A 256 7.22 14.89 -1.26
N LEU A 257 7.52 13.78 -0.57
CA LEU A 257 7.96 13.77 0.82
C LEU A 257 9.29 13.02 0.96
N ASP A 258 10.32 13.70 1.45
CA ASP A 258 11.63 13.12 1.74
C ASP A 258 11.70 12.69 3.20
N TYR A 259 12.19 11.48 3.46
CA TYR A 259 12.36 10.90 4.79
C TYR A 259 13.11 11.83 5.77
N ARG A 260 14.08 12.61 5.29
CA ARG A 260 14.86 13.58 6.09
C ARG A 260 14.01 14.72 6.65
N GLN A 261 12.79 14.92 6.16
CA GLN A 261 11.84 15.88 6.73
C GLN A 261 11.30 15.43 8.09
N GLY A 262 11.51 14.17 8.50
CA GLY A 262 11.10 13.64 9.80
C GLY A 262 9.68 13.05 9.77
N GLY A 263 9.49 11.93 10.48
CA GLY A 263 8.26 11.13 10.41
C GLY A 263 6.98 11.91 10.75
N ILE A 264 7.00 12.74 11.81
CA ILE A 264 5.84 13.53 12.23
C ILE A 264 5.47 14.60 11.19
N ASP A 265 6.45 15.31 10.66
CA ASP A 265 6.20 16.36 9.67
C ASP A 265 5.75 15.78 8.32
N ILE A 266 6.23 14.59 7.96
CA ILE A 266 5.72 13.82 6.82
C ILE A 266 4.24 13.50 7.03
N VAL A 267 3.86 12.96 8.20
CA VAL A 267 2.45 12.63 8.50
C VAL A 267 1.58 13.88 8.52
N ARG A 268 2.04 15.01 9.08
CA ARG A 268 1.31 16.29 9.05
C ARG A 268 1.06 16.80 7.63
N ARG A 269 2.10 16.77 6.78
CA ARG A 269 1.99 17.21 5.37
C ARG A 269 1.06 16.30 4.58
N LEU A 270 1.20 14.98 4.78
CA LEU A 270 0.31 13.98 4.19
C LEU A 270 -1.14 14.22 4.61
N ALA A 271 -1.41 14.33 5.91
CA ALA A 271 -2.75 14.54 6.45
C ALA A 271 -3.40 15.79 5.86
N ARG A 272 -2.67 16.92 5.87
CA ARG A 272 -3.14 18.17 5.26
C ARG A 272 -3.45 18.01 3.78
N PHE A 273 -2.57 17.36 3.03
CA PHE A 273 -2.76 17.14 1.59
C PHE A 273 -3.94 16.19 1.30
N ALA A 274 -4.22 15.26 2.21
CA ALA A 274 -5.38 14.38 2.20
C ALA A 274 -6.67 15.00 2.77
N GLY A 275 -6.65 16.28 3.16
CA GLY A 275 -7.80 16.97 3.74
C GLY A 275 -8.16 16.52 5.16
N MET A 276 -7.23 15.86 5.87
CA MET A 276 -7.37 15.43 7.26
C MET A 276 -6.71 16.45 8.20
N ALA A 277 -7.43 16.83 9.26
CA ALA A 277 -6.87 17.58 10.38
C ALA A 277 -6.40 16.60 11.46
N LEU A 278 -5.15 16.75 11.90
CA LEU A 278 -4.61 16.06 13.07
C LEU A 278 -4.81 16.94 14.29
N ASP A 279 -5.29 16.36 15.39
CA ASP A 279 -5.34 17.06 16.67
C ASP A 279 -4.02 16.93 17.46
N GLU A 280 -3.85 17.78 18.48
CA GLU A 280 -2.61 17.82 19.28
C GLU A 280 -2.39 16.53 20.08
N ALA A 281 -3.45 15.82 20.45
CA ALA A 281 -3.34 14.55 21.18
C ALA A 281 -2.83 13.45 20.25
N GLU A 282 -3.37 13.34 19.03
CA GLU A 282 -2.90 12.44 17.98
C GLU A 282 -1.42 12.70 17.66
N ILE A 283 -1.01 13.97 17.56
CA ILE A 283 0.39 14.34 17.33
C ILE A 283 1.29 13.91 18.50
N ALA A 284 0.86 14.11 19.74
CA ALA A 284 1.62 13.72 20.92
C ALA A 284 1.82 12.19 20.99
N GLU A 285 0.77 11.42 20.70
CA GLU A 285 0.82 9.96 20.64
C GLU A 285 1.77 9.49 19.53
N MET A 286 1.67 10.09 18.34
CA MET A 286 2.59 9.81 17.23
C MET A 286 4.04 10.09 17.61
N ALA A 287 4.32 11.17 18.34
CA ALA A 287 5.67 11.52 18.80
C ALA A 287 6.24 10.52 19.81
N VAL A 288 5.40 9.90 20.63
CA VAL A 288 5.81 8.77 21.49
C VAL A 288 6.11 7.55 20.62
N ARG A 289 5.19 7.18 19.71
CA ARG A 289 5.35 6.00 18.85
C ARG A 289 6.57 6.09 17.93
N SER A 290 6.94 7.29 17.46
CA SER A 290 8.08 7.48 16.56
C SER A 290 9.45 7.19 17.20
N ARG A 291 9.51 7.03 18.53
CA ARG A 291 10.74 6.64 19.27
C ARG A 291 11.07 5.16 19.15
N PHE A 292 10.17 4.34 18.62
CA PHE A 292 10.31 2.89 18.50
C PHE A 292 10.42 2.44 17.05
N HIS A 293 11.12 1.33 16.82
CA HIS A 293 11.35 0.79 15.49
C HIS A 293 10.02 0.42 14.82
N ALA A 294 9.85 0.83 13.57
CA ALA A 294 8.58 0.64 12.86
C ALA A 294 8.21 -0.85 12.75
N LYS A 295 9.14 -1.72 12.34
CA LYS A 295 8.83 -3.15 12.17
C LYS A 295 8.90 -3.97 13.47
N TYR A 296 9.39 -3.38 14.55
CA TYR A 296 9.63 -4.05 15.84
C TYR A 296 9.30 -3.08 16.98
N PRO A 297 8.02 -2.98 17.36
CA PRO A 297 7.56 -1.96 18.32
C PRO A 297 8.28 -1.98 19.67
N GLU A 298 8.80 -3.13 20.07
CA GLU A 298 9.54 -3.34 21.33
C GLU A 298 10.97 -2.76 21.32
N GLN A 299 11.50 -2.37 20.16
CA GLN A 299 12.89 -1.92 20.01
C GLN A 299 12.96 -0.39 19.90
N GLY A 300 13.85 0.25 20.66
CA GLY A 300 14.13 1.68 20.50
C GLY A 300 14.67 1.99 19.09
N PHE A 301 14.22 3.10 18.50
CA PHE A 301 14.75 3.53 17.20
C PHE A 301 16.11 4.21 17.39
N ALA A 302 17.13 3.68 16.71
CA ALA A 302 18.44 4.31 16.60
C ALA A 302 18.79 4.43 15.11
N GLU A 303 18.95 5.66 14.63
CA GLU A 303 19.41 5.89 13.28
C GLU A 303 20.94 5.80 13.23
N GLU A 304 21.45 4.69 12.73
CA GLU A 304 22.86 4.56 12.41
C GLU A 304 23.18 5.39 11.16
N LYS A 305 23.84 6.53 11.35
CA LYS A 305 24.39 7.34 10.27
C LYS A 305 25.63 6.66 9.73
N LYS A 306 25.61 6.30 8.44
CA LYS A 306 26.82 5.94 7.70
C LYS A 306 27.32 7.18 6.97
N GLU A 307 28.64 7.36 6.90
CA GLU A 307 29.22 8.32 5.96
C GLU A 307 28.78 7.94 4.54
N SER A 308 28.25 8.91 3.80
CA SER A 308 27.76 8.68 2.44
C SER A 308 28.92 8.18 1.57
N CYS A 309 28.87 6.91 1.19
CA CYS A 309 29.83 6.34 0.25
C CYS A 309 29.24 6.48 -1.14
N VAL A 310 29.74 7.48 -1.88
CA VAL A 310 29.34 7.76 -3.26
C VAL A 310 29.97 6.72 -4.18
N SER A 311 29.42 5.50 -4.17
CA SER A 311 29.86 4.45 -5.09
C SER A 311 29.41 4.80 -6.51
N ALA A 312 30.26 4.55 -7.51
CA ALA A 312 29.98 4.93 -8.91
C ALA A 312 28.65 4.38 -9.44
N TYR A 313 28.23 3.19 -8.99
CA TYR A 313 26.96 2.58 -9.37
C TYR A 313 25.71 3.29 -8.82
N LEU A 314 25.84 4.17 -7.82
CA LEU A 314 24.73 4.96 -7.26
C LEU A 314 24.50 6.28 -7.99
N GLN A 315 25.44 6.72 -8.82
CA GLN A 315 25.41 8.03 -9.49
C GLN A 315 24.11 8.28 -10.27
N PRO A 316 23.57 7.33 -11.07
CA PRO A 316 22.32 7.55 -11.79
C PRO A 316 21.13 7.79 -10.85
N ALA A 317 21.00 6.98 -9.79
CA ALA A 317 19.94 7.13 -8.80
C ALA A 317 20.09 8.44 -8.00
N GLN A 318 21.32 8.83 -7.66
CA GLN A 318 21.61 10.11 -7.00
C GLN A 318 21.24 11.31 -7.86
N ALA A 319 21.51 11.26 -9.16
CA ALA A 319 21.11 12.31 -10.08
C ALA A 319 19.57 12.46 -10.14
N MET A 320 18.81 11.35 -10.19
CA MET A 320 17.35 11.41 -10.16
C MET A 320 16.81 11.92 -8.83
N TYR A 321 17.40 11.49 -7.72
CA TYR A 321 17.07 11.99 -6.39
C TYR A 321 17.32 13.49 -6.25
N ALA A 322 18.45 14.01 -6.74
CA ALA A 322 18.74 15.44 -6.72
C ALA A 322 17.71 16.25 -7.53
N ARG A 323 17.25 15.72 -8.67
CA ARG A 323 16.17 16.33 -9.46
C ARG A 323 14.84 16.32 -8.71
N LEU A 324 14.51 15.25 -7.97
CA LEU A 324 13.32 15.21 -7.12
C LEU A 324 13.36 16.29 -6.05
N GLU A 325 14.52 16.47 -5.41
CA GLU A 325 14.71 17.49 -4.39
C GLU A 325 14.55 18.91 -4.94
N GLN A 326 15.11 19.18 -6.13
CA GLN A 326 14.90 20.45 -6.82
C GLN A 326 13.42 20.69 -7.13
N LEU A 327 12.72 19.67 -7.64
CA LEU A 327 11.29 19.73 -7.92
C LEU A 327 10.46 19.96 -6.66
N ARG A 328 10.71 19.20 -5.58
CA ARG A 328 10.04 19.36 -4.29
C ARG A 328 10.22 20.76 -3.72
N ALA A 329 11.44 21.29 -3.77
CA ALA A 329 11.73 22.64 -3.30
C ALA A 329 10.98 23.71 -4.11
N ARG A 330 10.80 23.49 -5.42
CA ARG A 330 10.02 24.38 -6.30
C ARG A 330 8.52 24.31 -6.00
N LEU A 331 7.97 23.11 -5.76
CA LEU A 331 6.55 22.90 -5.45
C LEU A 331 6.16 23.33 -4.03
N SER A 332 7.14 23.52 -3.14
CA SER A 332 6.92 23.95 -1.76
C SER A 332 6.96 25.47 -1.55
N ARG A 333 7.22 26.25 -2.62
CA ARG A 333 7.22 27.72 -2.62
C ARG A 333 5.86 28.24 -3.03
#